data_AF-A0AAD3VRJ5-F1
#
_entry.id   AF-A0AAD3VRJ5-F1
#
_cell.length_a   1.000
_cell.length_b   1.000
_cell.length_c   1.000
_cell.angle_alpha   90.00
_cell.angle_beta   90.00
_cell.angle_gamma   90.00
#
_symmetry.space_group_name_H-M   'P 1'
#
loop_
_entity.id
_entity.type
_entity.pdbx_description
1 polymer ?
#
loop_
_entity_poly.entity_id
_entity_poly.type
_entity_poly.pdbx_seq_one_letter_code
_entity_poly.pdbx_strand_id
1 'polypeptide(L)'
;MPNPRKMLPDYDAPYIRALMRLIETQDKVTIANWCVSYAEVHLLPVWEKVFPEDGRPKVALQAARDWLAGKIKLPVAKKFILDAHAAAREAEAHPAARASARAIGQAASTIHSARHSLGLPLYGALAIAYDRLGVNAPWDELLRVVSEECWKMHAALQEVAVENEPNPVKVKWRS
;
A
#
# COMPACT_ATOMS: atom_id res chain seq x y z
N MET A 1 -12.48 5.32 -24.65
CA MET A 1 -12.44 5.74 -23.23
C MET A 1 -10.98 5.91 -22.82
N PRO A 2 -10.61 6.91 -22.01
CA PRO A 2 -9.23 7.04 -21.54
C PRO A 2 -8.84 5.81 -20.69
N ASN A 3 -7.56 5.41 -20.75
CA ASN A 3 -7.06 4.30 -19.94
C ASN A 3 -7.20 4.62 -18.44
N PRO A 4 -7.68 3.68 -17.61
CA PRO A 4 -7.74 3.88 -16.16
C PRO A 4 -6.39 4.29 -15.60
N ARG A 5 -6.40 5.29 -14.70
CA ARG A 5 -5.17 5.76 -14.05
C ARG A 5 -4.58 4.64 -13.22
N LYS A 6 -3.26 4.48 -13.28
CA LYS A 6 -2.52 3.43 -12.57
C LYS A 6 -2.15 3.81 -11.13
N MET A 7 -2.14 5.10 -10.81
CA MET A 7 -1.82 5.65 -9.48
C MET A 7 -2.36 7.08 -9.34
N LEU A 8 -2.46 7.55 -8.11
CA LEU A 8 -2.64 8.97 -7.81
C LEU A 8 -1.41 9.78 -8.27
N PRO A 9 -1.60 10.88 -9.01
CA PRO A 9 -0.48 11.67 -9.52
C PRO A 9 0.02 12.73 -8.52
N ASP A 10 -0.80 13.10 -7.54
CA ASP A 10 -0.59 14.28 -6.70
C ASP A 10 0.00 13.91 -5.34
N TYR A 11 1.30 14.13 -5.19
CA TYR A 11 2.02 13.99 -3.92
C TYR A 11 1.79 15.18 -2.98
N ASP A 12 1.25 16.29 -3.48
CA ASP A 12 1.01 17.50 -2.73
C ASP A 12 -0.41 17.58 -2.15
N ALA A 13 -1.27 16.61 -2.49
CA ALA A 13 -2.59 16.47 -1.91
C ALA A 13 -2.51 16.45 -0.35
N PRO A 14 -3.42 17.15 0.36
CA PRO A 14 -3.34 17.33 1.82
C PRO A 14 -3.22 16.01 2.60
N TYR A 15 -3.97 14.98 2.20
CA TYR A 15 -3.95 13.66 2.83
C TYR A 15 -2.65 12.89 2.58
N ILE A 16 -1.99 13.07 1.42
CA ILE A 16 -0.68 12.48 1.14
C ILE A 16 0.39 13.19 1.98
N ARG A 17 0.37 14.53 2.02
CA ARG A 17 1.31 15.31 2.83
C ARG A 17 1.17 15.01 4.33
N ALA A 18 -0.05 14.85 4.83
CA ALA A 18 -0.29 14.47 6.22
C ALA A 18 0.32 13.09 6.52
N LEU A 19 0.07 12.09 5.66
CA LEU A 19 0.68 10.77 5.77
C LEU A 19 2.22 10.83 5.74
N MET A 20 2.81 11.57 4.80
CA MET A 20 4.26 11.73 4.71
C MET A 20 4.86 12.28 6.00
N ARG A 21 4.26 13.35 6.55
CA ARG A 21 4.70 13.96 7.81
C ARG A 21 4.62 12.99 8.97
N LEU A 22 3.53 12.23 9.08
CA LEU A 22 3.38 11.25 10.14
C LEU A 22 4.40 10.11 9.99
N ILE A 23 4.58 9.59 8.78
CA ILE A 23 5.58 8.56 8.47
C ILE A 23 7.00 9.03 8.85
N GLU A 24 7.35 10.28 8.57
CA GLU A 24 8.66 10.87 8.93
C GLU A 24 8.93 10.90 10.44
N THR A 25 7.90 10.79 11.29
CA THR A 25 8.06 10.75 12.74
C THR A 25 8.25 9.34 13.30
N GLN A 26 8.07 8.30 12.48
CA GLN A 26 7.99 6.93 12.95
C GLN A 26 9.20 6.11 12.50
N ASP A 27 9.51 5.06 13.26
CA ASP A 27 10.55 4.11 12.89
C ASP A 27 10.06 3.16 11.78
N LYS A 28 11.01 2.45 11.17
CA LYS A 28 10.69 1.58 10.03
C LYS A 28 9.80 0.40 10.44
N VAL A 29 9.93 -0.12 11.65
CA VAL A 29 9.18 -1.29 12.11
C VAL A 29 7.70 -0.92 12.27
N THR A 30 7.41 0.23 12.87
CA THR A 30 6.05 0.78 13.02
C THR A 30 5.40 0.98 11.65
N ILE A 31 6.08 1.67 10.74
CA ILE A 31 5.56 1.94 9.39
C ILE A 31 5.32 0.63 8.62
N ALA A 32 6.23 -0.33 8.69
CA ALA A 32 6.10 -1.61 7.99
C ALA A 32 4.93 -2.44 8.53
N ASN A 33 4.77 -2.54 9.87
CA ASN A 33 3.66 -3.25 10.48
C ASN A 33 2.31 -2.62 10.14
N TRP A 34 2.22 -1.28 10.18
CA TRP A 34 1.03 -0.54 9.76
C TRP A 34 0.69 -0.83 8.29
N CYS A 35 1.65 -0.68 7.38
CA CYS A 35 1.44 -0.90 5.95
C CYS A 35 0.95 -2.32 5.65
N VAL A 36 1.63 -3.33 6.20
CA VAL A 36 1.28 -4.74 5.99
C VAL A 36 -0.11 -5.04 6.53
N SER A 37 -0.43 -4.56 7.73
CA SER A 37 -1.73 -4.82 8.36
C SER A 37 -2.88 -4.11 7.65
N TYR A 38 -2.69 -2.84 7.25
CA TYR A 38 -3.70 -2.11 6.48
C TYR A 38 -3.96 -2.77 5.12
N ALA A 39 -2.89 -3.17 4.43
CA ALA A 39 -2.99 -3.85 3.13
C ALA A 39 -3.68 -5.22 3.24
N GLU A 40 -3.38 -5.99 4.30
CA GLU A 40 -4.04 -7.28 4.55
C GLU A 40 -5.54 -7.10 4.78
N VAL A 41 -5.95 -6.13 5.58
CA VAL A 41 -7.37 -5.93 5.93
C VAL A 41 -8.16 -5.33 4.76
N HIS A 42 -7.59 -4.37 4.04
CA HIS A 42 -8.36 -3.54 3.11
C HIS A 42 -8.09 -3.78 1.63
N LEU A 43 -6.92 -4.33 1.28
CA LEU A 43 -6.51 -4.50 -0.12
C LEU A 43 -6.52 -5.95 -0.56
N LEU A 44 -6.11 -6.88 0.31
CA LEU A 44 -6.15 -8.31 0.00
C LEU A 44 -7.56 -8.77 -0.42
N PRO A 45 -8.67 -8.35 0.22
CA PRO A 45 -10.01 -8.71 -0.24
C PRO A 45 -10.35 -8.21 -1.65
N VAL A 46 -9.79 -7.05 -2.08
CA VAL A 46 -9.98 -6.52 -3.44
C VAL A 46 -9.29 -7.43 -4.47
N TRP A 47 -8.14 -8.00 -4.11
CA TRP A 47 -7.46 -8.97 -4.95
C TRP A 47 -8.19 -10.31 -4.99
N GLU A 48 -8.51 -10.87 -3.83
CA GLU A 48 -9.12 -12.20 -3.69
C GLU A 48 -10.53 -12.28 -4.32
N LYS A 49 -11.25 -11.14 -4.43
CA LYS A 49 -12.52 -11.08 -5.17
C LYS A 49 -12.39 -11.47 -6.65
N VAL A 50 -11.23 -11.19 -7.27
CA VAL A 50 -10.98 -11.44 -8.70
C VAL A 50 -10.11 -12.67 -8.91
N PHE A 51 -9.10 -12.87 -8.06
CA PHE A 51 -8.12 -13.96 -8.17
C PHE A 51 -8.01 -14.76 -6.86
N PRO A 52 -9.06 -15.50 -6.46
CA PRO A 52 -9.10 -16.20 -5.17
C PRO A 52 -8.01 -17.29 -5.04
N GLU A 53 -7.62 -17.90 -6.16
CA GLU A 53 -6.62 -18.97 -6.20
C GLU A 53 -5.17 -18.45 -6.31
N ASP A 54 -4.98 -17.16 -6.58
CA ASP A 54 -3.64 -16.56 -6.67
C ASP A 54 -3.19 -15.98 -5.32
N GLY A 55 -2.51 -16.82 -4.53
CA GLY A 55 -2.02 -16.45 -3.21
C GLY A 55 -0.82 -15.51 -3.19
N ARG A 56 -0.26 -15.07 -4.32
CA ARG A 56 1.00 -14.29 -4.35
C ARG A 56 0.94 -13.02 -3.47
N PRO A 57 -0.12 -12.19 -3.49
CA PRO A 57 -0.19 -11.02 -2.61
C PRO A 57 -0.25 -11.37 -1.11
N LYS A 58 -1.02 -12.39 -0.73
CA LYS A 58 -1.11 -12.87 0.65
C LYS A 58 0.24 -13.37 1.16
N VAL A 59 0.94 -14.17 0.35
CA VAL A 59 2.27 -14.69 0.67
C VAL A 59 3.29 -13.56 0.83
N ALA A 60 3.22 -12.49 0.03
CA ALA A 60 4.10 -11.34 0.18
C ALA A 60 3.90 -10.61 1.52
N LEU A 61 2.65 -10.45 1.97
CA LEU A 61 2.34 -9.87 3.29
C LEU A 61 2.88 -10.77 4.42
N GLN A 62 2.65 -12.08 4.33
CA GLN A 62 3.18 -13.03 5.31
C GLN A 62 4.71 -13.01 5.35
N ALA A 63 5.38 -12.97 4.20
CA ALA A 63 6.84 -12.89 4.13
C ALA A 63 7.38 -11.60 4.76
N ALA A 64 6.67 -10.47 4.62
CA ALA A 64 7.02 -9.24 5.32
C ALA A 64 6.88 -9.40 6.84
N ARG A 65 5.81 -10.04 7.33
CA ARG A 65 5.63 -10.36 8.76
C ARG A 65 6.73 -11.28 9.28
N ASP A 66 7.08 -12.33 8.54
CA ASP A 66 8.12 -13.28 8.93
C ASP A 66 9.50 -12.64 8.96
N TRP A 67 9.77 -11.68 8.06
CA TRP A 67 11.00 -10.89 8.12
C TRP A 67 11.04 -9.97 9.33
N LEU A 68 9.93 -9.27 9.64
CA LEU A 68 9.81 -8.41 10.82
C LEU A 68 9.99 -9.21 12.12
N ALA A 69 9.53 -10.47 12.13
CA ALA A 69 9.72 -11.41 13.24
C ALA A 69 11.11 -12.10 13.24
N GLY A 70 12.01 -11.77 12.32
CA GLY A 70 13.35 -12.35 12.24
C GLY A 70 13.41 -13.81 11.77
N LYS A 71 12.31 -14.38 11.28
CA LYS A 71 12.20 -15.79 10.87
C LYS A 71 12.84 -16.07 9.52
N ILE A 72 12.84 -15.08 8.61
CA ILE A 72 13.43 -15.19 7.28
C ILE A 72 14.39 -14.05 6.98
N LYS A 73 15.36 -14.29 6.09
CA LYS A 73 16.29 -13.26 5.61
C LYS A 73 15.65 -12.39 4.53
N LEU A 74 16.12 -11.14 4.40
CA LEU A 74 15.57 -10.18 3.45
C LEU A 74 15.51 -10.70 1.99
N PRO A 75 16.51 -11.41 1.45
CA PRO A 75 16.42 -11.95 0.08
C PRO A 75 15.25 -12.90 -0.13
N VAL A 76 14.88 -13.68 0.90
CA VAL A 76 13.73 -14.60 0.85
C VAL A 76 12.43 -13.81 0.77
N ALA A 77 12.25 -12.80 1.64
CA ALA A 77 11.08 -11.93 1.60
C ALA A 77 10.93 -11.20 0.25
N LYS A 78 12.05 -10.71 -0.30
CA LYS A 78 12.08 -10.01 -1.59
C LYS A 78 11.57 -10.86 -2.75
N LYS A 79 11.80 -12.17 -2.75
CA LYS A 79 11.27 -13.07 -3.78
C LYS A 79 9.73 -13.00 -3.82
N PHE A 80 9.07 -13.20 -2.68
CA PHE A 80 7.62 -13.17 -2.57
C PHE A 80 7.03 -11.77 -2.88
N ILE A 81 7.73 -10.71 -2.47
CA ILE A 81 7.37 -9.33 -2.82
C ILE A 81 7.38 -9.12 -4.35
N LEU A 82 8.40 -9.63 -5.03
CA LEU A 82 8.49 -9.55 -6.49
C LEU A 82 7.38 -10.36 -7.18
N ASP A 83 7.01 -11.51 -6.62
CA ASP A 83 5.90 -12.33 -7.11
C ASP A 83 4.55 -11.59 -7.01
N ALA A 84 4.29 -10.87 -5.91
CA ALA A 84 3.10 -10.00 -5.81
C ALA A 84 3.12 -8.87 -6.84
N HIS A 85 4.29 -8.30 -7.14
CA HIS A 85 4.43 -7.33 -8.23
C HIS A 85 4.25 -7.94 -9.62
N ALA A 86 4.59 -9.22 -9.83
CA ALA A 86 4.31 -9.95 -11.05
C ALA A 86 2.79 -10.18 -11.22
N ALA A 87 2.11 -10.62 -10.16
CA ALA A 87 0.65 -10.75 -10.14
C ALA A 87 -0.05 -9.45 -10.55
N ALA A 88 0.42 -8.31 -10.01
CA ALA A 88 -0.09 -7.00 -10.40
C ALA A 88 0.15 -6.63 -11.88
N ARG A 89 1.21 -7.14 -12.52
CA ARG A 89 1.46 -6.92 -13.96
C ARG A 89 0.54 -7.79 -14.82
N GLU A 90 0.29 -9.01 -14.39
CA GLU A 90 -0.54 -10.00 -15.09
C GLU A 90 -2.04 -9.64 -15.02
N ALA A 91 -2.49 -8.96 -13.96
CA ALA A 91 -3.87 -8.51 -13.78
C ALA A 91 -4.26 -7.25 -14.62
N GLU A 92 -3.71 -7.07 -15.82
CA GLU A 92 -3.90 -5.83 -16.61
C GLU A 92 -5.37 -5.53 -16.93
N ALA A 93 -6.18 -6.56 -17.17
CA ALA A 93 -7.61 -6.45 -17.45
C ALA A 93 -8.46 -6.05 -16.23
N HIS A 94 -7.89 -6.03 -15.01
CA HIS A 94 -8.61 -5.78 -13.76
C HIS A 94 -7.96 -4.64 -12.96
N PRO A 95 -8.26 -3.37 -13.28
CA PRO A 95 -7.54 -2.23 -12.70
C PRO A 95 -7.59 -2.15 -11.17
N ALA A 96 -8.71 -2.50 -10.54
CA ALA A 96 -8.83 -2.55 -9.08
C ALA A 96 -7.89 -3.60 -8.46
N ALA A 97 -7.94 -4.85 -8.96
CA ALA A 97 -7.07 -5.94 -8.51
C ALA A 97 -5.59 -5.64 -8.79
N ARG A 98 -5.26 -5.12 -9.98
CA ARG A 98 -3.91 -4.66 -10.34
C ARG A 98 -3.37 -3.61 -9.37
N ALA A 99 -4.17 -2.59 -9.06
CA ALA A 99 -3.77 -1.54 -8.12
C ALA A 99 -3.62 -2.10 -6.70
N SER A 100 -4.52 -3.00 -6.28
CA SER A 100 -4.43 -3.70 -4.99
C SER A 100 -3.14 -4.52 -4.87
N ALA A 101 -2.86 -5.44 -5.79
CA ALA A 101 -1.64 -6.25 -5.75
C ALA A 101 -0.36 -5.40 -5.84
N ARG A 102 -0.38 -4.29 -6.60
CA ARG A 102 0.72 -3.33 -6.64
C ARG A 102 0.93 -2.69 -5.26
N ALA A 103 -0.14 -2.22 -4.63
CA ALA A 103 -0.13 -1.61 -3.31
C ALA A 103 0.36 -2.60 -2.24
N ILE A 104 -0.10 -3.86 -2.27
CA ILE A 104 0.35 -4.93 -1.38
C ILE A 104 1.85 -5.19 -1.53
N GLY A 105 2.36 -5.29 -2.76
CA GLY A 105 3.80 -5.45 -2.99
C GLY A 105 4.63 -4.26 -2.47
N GLN A 106 4.10 -3.04 -2.56
CA GLN A 106 4.73 -1.85 -1.96
C GLN A 106 4.67 -1.88 -0.44
N ALA A 107 3.52 -2.23 0.15
CA ALA A 107 3.34 -2.37 1.59
C ALA A 107 4.35 -3.37 2.18
N ALA A 108 4.48 -4.54 1.56
CA ALA A 108 5.47 -5.56 1.93
C ALA A 108 6.92 -5.09 1.69
N SER A 109 7.18 -4.27 0.66
CA SER A 109 8.51 -3.67 0.41
C SER A 109 8.96 -2.69 1.49
N THR A 110 8.04 -2.16 2.31
CA THR A 110 8.34 -1.21 3.39
C THR A 110 9.38 -1.74 4.38
N ILE A 111 9.45 -3.07 4.57
CA ILE A 111 10.43 -3.74 5.45
C ILE A 111 11.89 -3.34 5.16
N HIS A 112 12.21 -3.02 3.91
CA HIS A 112 13.57 -2.65 3.51
C HIS A 112 13.72 -1.19 3.06
N SER A 113 12.64 -0.45 2.88
CA SER A 113 12.69 1.00 2.67
C SER A 113 11.33 1.64 2.97
N ALA A 114 11.34 2.60 3.91
CA ALA A 114 10.14 3.34 4.29
C ALA A 114 9.50 4.11 3.13
N ARG A 115 10.24 4.39 2.05
CA ARG A 115 9.71 5.05 0.85
C ARG A 115 8.56 4.26 0.20
N HIS A 116 8.61 2.92 0.31
CA HIS A 116 7.57 2.06 -0.27
C HIS A 116 6.21 2.19 0.42
N SER A 117 6.16 2.74 1.64
CA SER A 117 4.90 2.99 2.36
C SER A 117 3.93 3.88 1.59
N LEU A 118 4.42 4.82 0.76
CA LEU A 118 3.56 5.65 -0.09
C LEU A 118 2.84 4.86 -1.18
N GLY A 119 3.26 3.63 -1.48
CA GLY A 119 2.48 2.78 -2.36
C GLY A 119 1.10 2.46 -1.80
N LEU A 120 0.93 2.45 -0.48
CA LEU A 120 -0.35 2.21 0.17
C LEU A 120 -1.40 3.28 -0.20
N PRO A 121 -1.20 4.59 0.02
CA PRO A 121 -2.16 5.60 -0.40
C PRO A 121 -2.19 5.81 -1.93
N LEU A 122 -1.05 5.71 -2.65
CA LEU A 122 -1.02 6.04 -4.08
C LEU A 122 -1.68 4.99 -4.98
N TYR A 123 -1.57 3.71 -4.61
CA TYR A 123 -2.19 2.61 -5.35
C TYR A 123 -3.40 2.03 -4.61
N GLY A 124 -3.31 1.87 -3.29
CA GLY A 124 -4.34 1.20 -2.48
C GLY A 124 -5.63 2.00 -2.38
N ALA A 125 -5.55 3.31 -2.14
CA ALA A 125 -6.76 4.16 -2.10
C ALA A 125 -7.49 4.17 -3.45
N LEU A 126 -6.73 4.17 -4.55
CA LEU A 126 -7.28 4.08 -5.90
C LEU A 126 -7.88 2.69 -6.19
N ALA A 127 -7.25 1.62 -5.71
CA ALA A 127 -7.78 0.26 -5.82
C ALA A 127 -9.16 0.15 -5.15
N ILE A 128 -9.30 0.73 -3.96
CA ILE A 128 -10.55 0.76 -3.20
C ILE A 128 -11.61 1.60 -3.92
N ALA A 129 -11.24 2.77 -4.46
CA ALA A 129 -12.17 3.58 -5.25
C ALA A 129 -12.69 2.85 -6.49
N TYR A 130 -11.79 2.17 -7.23
CA TYR A 130 -12.19 1.36 -8.38
C TYR A 130 -13.03 0.14 -8.01
N ASP A 131 -12.74 -0.54 -6.90
CA ASP A 131 -13.54 -1.66 -6.43
C ASP A 131 -14.96 -1.24 -6.03
N ARG A 132 -15.09 -0.06 -5.41
CA ARG A 132 -16.39 0.45 -4.92
C ARG A 132 -17.24 1.10 -6.00
N LEU A 133 -16.66 1.93 -6.85
CA LEU A 133 -17.40 2.77 -7.80
C LEU A 133 -17.27 2.30 -9.26
N GLY A 134 -16.34 1.38 -9.53
CA GLY A 134 -15.98 0.99 -10.89
C GLY A 134 -14.99 1.96 -11.52
N VAL A 135 -14.24 1.46 -12.49
CA VAL A 135 -13.14 2.18 -13.15
C VAL A 135 -13.60 3.34 -14.04
N ASN A 136 -14.88 3.38 -14.37
CA ASN A 136 -15.50 4.38 -15.25
C ASN A 136 -16.23 5.50 -14.48
N ALA A 137 -16.22 5.47 -13.14
CA ALA A 137 -16.82 6.53 -12.34
C ALA A 137 -16.14 7.89 -12.60
N PRO A 138 -16.86 9.01 -12.46
CA PRO A 138 -16.28 10.34 -12.53
C PRO A 138 -15.06 10.49 -11.61
N TRP A 139 -14.04 11.21 -12.08
CA TRP A 139 -12.76 11.30 -11.37
C TRP A 139 -12.88 11.99 -10.01
N ASP A 140 -13.76 12.98 -9.89
CA ASP A 140 -14.09 13.66 -8.64
C ASP A 140 -14.76 12.71 -7.62
N GLU A 141 -15.64 11.81 -8.07
CA GLU A 141 -16.21 10.77 -7.19
C GLU A 141 -15.16 9.77 -6.72
N LEU A 142 -14.26 9.33 -7.62
CA LEU A 142 -13.13 8.49 -7.27
C LEU A 142 -12.19 9.20 -6.27
N LEU A 143 -11.91 10.49 -6.48
CA LEU A 143 -11.09 11.30 -5.58
C LEU A 143 -11.71 11.46 -4.20
N ARG A 144 -13.05 11.51 -4.09
CA ARG A 144 -13.73 11.53 -2.79
C ARG A 144 -13.42 10.27 -1.99
N VAL A 145 -13.60 9.09 -2.61
CA VAL A 145 -13.29 7.80 -1.95
C VAL A 145 -11.80 7.68 -1.63
N VAL A 146 -10.93 8.11 -2.54
CA VAL A 146 -9.49 8.15 -2.33
C VAL A 146 -9.13 9.00 -1.11
N SER A 147 -9.66 10.21 -1.02
CA SER A 147 -9.39 11.14 0.08
C SER A 147 -9.84 10.54 1.42
N GLU A 148 -11.07 10.02 1.48
CA GLU A 148 -11.61 9.33 2.65
C GLU A 148 -10.72 8.16 3.09
N GLU A 149 -10.26 7.36 2.12
CA GLU A 149 -9.42 6.19 2.39
C GLU A 149 -8.00 6.56 2.83
N CYS A 150 -7.40 7.60 2.25
CA CYS A 150 -6.12 8.14 2.71
C CYS A 150 -6.21 8.70 4.15
N TRP A 151 -7.34 9.30 4.55
CA TRP A 151 -7.53 9.73 5.93
C TRP A 151 -7.71 8.56 6.90
N LYS A 152 -8.36 7.47 6.48
CA LYS A 152 -8.40 6.23 7.28
C LYS A 152 -7.00 5.62 7.45
N MET A 153 -6.21 5.58 6.38
CA MET A 153 -4.80 5.17 6.44
C MET A 153 -4.01 6.02 7.44
N HIS A 154 -4.21 7.35 7.43
CA HIS A 154 -3.57 8.26 8.38
C HIS A 154 -4.00 7.97 9.82
N ALA A 155 -5.31 7.86 10.09
CA ALA A 155 -5.82 7.54 11.41
C ALA A 155 -5.26 6.21 11.93
N ALA A 156 -5.24 5.18 11.09
CA ALA A 156 -4.67 3.87 11.45
C ALA A 156 -3.16 3.95 11.76
N LEU A 157 -2.40 4.84 11.11
CA LEU A 157 -1.00 5.07 11.47
C LEU A 157 -0.88 5.82 12.80
N GLN A 158 -1.77 6.79 13.06
CA GLN A 158 -1.78 7.52 14.33
C GLN A 158 -2.04 6.61 15.52
N GLU A 159 -2.93 5.62 15.37
CA GLU A 159 -3.27 4.66 16.43
C GLU A 159 -2.07 3.79 16.87
N VAL A 160 -1.12 3.55 15.97
CA VAL A 160 0.08 2.74 16.24
C VAL A 160 1.36 3.59 16.34
N ALA A 161 1.24 4.91 16.24
CA ALA A 161 2.38 5.81 16.28
C ALA A 161 2.99 5.84 17.68
N VAL A 162 4.32 5.81 17.74
CA VAL A 162 5.09 5.96 18.96
C VAL A 162 5.29 7.45 19.22
N GLU A 163 4.85 7.89 20.40
CA GLU A 163 5.09 9.25 20.88
C GLU A 163 6.59 9.47 21.13
N ASN A 164 7.15 10.55 20.58
CA ASN A 164 8.57 10.89 20.69
C ASN A 164 9.51 9.74 20.26
N GLU A 165 9.18 9.04 19.18
CA GLU A 165 10.00 7.97 18.61
C GLU A 165 11.49 8.39 18.48
N PRO A 166 12.42 7.71 19.17
CA PRO A 166 13.83 8.11 19.21
C PRO A 166 14.58 7.89 17.89
N ASN A 167 14.11 6.99 17.03
CA ASN A 167 14.80 6.59 15.79
C ASN A 167 13.91 6.70 14.55
N PRO A 168 13.38 7.90 14.23
CA PRO A 168 12.49 8.08 13.10
C PRO A 168 13.23 7.83 11.77
N VAL A 169 12.49 7.41 10.75
CA VAL A 169 13.04 7.18 9.43
C VAL A 169 13.57 8.48 8.81
N LYS A 170 14.72 8.39 8.14
CA LYS A 170 15.24 9.46 7.27
C LYS A 170 14.89 9.14 5.83
N VAL A 171 13.76 9.65 5.36
CA VAL A 171 13.25 9.35 4.01
C VAL A 171 13.30 10.59 3.12
N LYS A 172 13.66 10.40 1.85
CA LYS A 172 13.55 11.43 0.82
C LYS A 172 12.49 10.99 -0.18
N TRP A 173 11.39 11.73 -0.24
CA TRP A 173 10.24 11.37 -1.05
C TRP A 173 10.41 11.73 -2.52
N ARG A 174 11.08 12.86 -2.80
CA ARG A 174 11.48 13.30 -4.13
C ARG A 174 13.00 13.10 -4.27
N SER A 175 13.40 12.58 -5.42
CA SER A 175 14.81 12.54 -5.86
C SER A 175 15.24 13.91 -6.35
#